data_AF-A0A673FV91-F1
#
_entry.id   AF-A0A673FV91-F1
#
_cell.length_a   1.000
_cell.length_b   1.000
_cell.length_c   1.000
_cell.angle_alpha   90.00
_cell.angle_beta   90.00
_cell.angle_gamma   90.00
#
_symmetry.space_group_name_H-M   'P 1'
#
loop_
_entity.id
_entity.type
_entity.pdbx_description
1 polymer ?
#
loop_
_entity_poly.entity_id
_entity_poly.type
_entity_poly.pdbx_seq_one_letter_code
_entity_poly.pdbx_strand_id
1 'polypeptide(L)'
;NPLLISLLKCLKTDTDVVVLITGVLVLITLLPMIPQVGKQHLYEFFDIFGRLASWNLRNPGHVPEVYLIHLHASVYSLFHRLYGMYPCNFVSYLRSHYSMKENVDTFEEVVKPMLEHVRIHPELVTGTKDHELDPSRWKKFEIHDIVIECAKVSLDPKEASCEEGYASMPEHFCAHLQQRPADCTASPFGDFHSSYGNTLILYELLIQT
;
A
#
# COMPACT_ATOMS: atom_id res chain seq x y z
N ASN A 1 -16.88 -15.27 11.63
CA ASN A 1 -17.87 -14.49 10.87
C ASN A 1 -18.10 -15.18 9.52
N PRO A 2 -19.28 -15.77 9.25
CA PRO A 2 -19.56 -16.51 8.02
C PRO A 2 -19.36 -15.70 6.73
N LEU A 3 -19.65 -14.39 6.77
CA LEU A 3 -19.49 -13.50 5.61
C LEU A 3 -18.02 -13.34 5.24
N LEU A 4 -17.15 -13.11 6.22
CA LEU A 4 -15.70 -13.04 6.00
C LEU A 4 -15.17 -14.33 5.38
N ILE A 5 -15.58 -15.49 5.90
CA ILE A 5 -15.14 -16.78 5.36
C ILE A 5 -15.58 -16.96 3.90
N SER A 6 -16.81 -16.61 3.56
CA SER A 6 -17.30 -16.66 2.17
C SER A 6 -16.55 -15.71 1.26
N LEU A 7 -16.25 -14.50 1.74
CA LEU A 7 -15.44 -13.52 1.02
C LEU A 7 -14.02 -14.04 0.73
N LEU A 8 -13.35 -14.58 1.75
CA LEU A 8 -11.99 -15.14 1.59
C LEU A 8 -11.97 -16.30 0.60
N LYS A 9 -12.98 -17.18 0.64
CA LYS A 9 -13.12 -18.27 -0.33
C LYS A 9 -13.29 -17.73 -1.75
N CYS A 10 -14.19 -16.76 -1.94
CA CYS A 10 -14.41 -16.10 -3.22
C CYS A 10 -13.09 -15.51 -3.77
N LEU A 11 -12.39 -14.70 -2.97
CA LEU A 11 -11.12 -14.08 -3.36
C LEU A 11 -9.98 -15.07 -3.59
N LYS A 12 -10.08 -16.31 -3.09
CA LYS A 12 -9.11 -17.39 -3.32
C LYS A 12 -9.40 -18.25 -4.54
N THR A 13 -10.62 -18.25 -5.09
CA THR A 13 -10.98 -19.13 -6.21
C THR A 13 -11.52 -18.41 -7.44
N ASP A 14 -12.18 -17.28 -7.27
CA ASP A 14 -12.83 -16.57 -8.38
C ASP A 14 -11.81 -16.04 -9.40
N THR A 15 -12.28 -15.78 -10.61
CA THR A 15 -11.52 -15.31 -11.76
C THR A 15 -12.18 -14.13 -12.47
N ASP A 16 -13.43 -13.80 -12.14
CA ASP A 16 -14.10 -12.62 -12.69
C ASP A 16 -13.51 -11.36 -12.07
N VAL A 17 -12.95 -10.48 -12.90
CA VAL A 17 -12.23 -9.30 -12.43
C VAL A 17 -13.11 -8.37 -11.60
N VAL A 18 -14.40 -8.25 -11.92
CA VAL A 18 -15.32 -7.36 -11.20
C VAL A 18 -15.62 -7.93 -9.83
N VAL A 19 -15.80 -9.25 -9.73
CA VAL A 19 -15.94 -9.96 -8.45
C VAL A 19 -14.68 -9.79 -7.60
N LEU A 20 -13.49 -9.93 -8.19
CA LEU A 20 -12.22 -9.74 -7.49
C LEU A 20 -12.06 -8.31 -6.98
N ILE A 21 -12.27 -7.29 -7.81
CA ILE A 21 -12.21 -5.87 -7.41
C ILE A 21 -13.17 -5.62 -6.25
N THR A 22 -14.43 -5.99 -6.41
CA THR A 22 -15.47 -5.75 -5.41
C THR A 22 -15.15 -6.48 -4.10
N GLY A 23 -14.72 -7.73 -4.18
CA GLY A 23 -14.35 -8.51 -3.01
C GLY A 23 -13.16 -7.92 -2.26
N VAL A 24 -12.14 -7.43 -2.96
CA VAL A 24 -10.97 -6.77 -2.34
C VAL A 24 -11.40 -5.50 -1.62
N LEU A 25 -12.24 -4.67 -2.25
CA LEU A 25 -12.75 -3.45 -1.61
C LEU A 25 -13.51 -3.78 -0.32
N VAL A 26 -14.38 -4.80 -0.34
CA VAL A 26 -15.07 -5.27 0.87
C VAL A 26 -14.07 -5.76 1.93
N LEU A 27 -13.02 -6.49 1.54
CA LEU A 27 -11.99 -6.96 2.46
C LEU A 27 -11.25 -5.81 3.11
N ILE A 28 -10.87 -4.78 2.34
CA ILE A 28 -10.19 -3.58 2.83
C ILE A 28 -11.04 -2.86 3.88
N THR A 29 -12.34 -2.69 3.63
CA THR A 29 -13.27 -2.05 4.58
C THR A 29 -13.48 -2.90 5.83
N LEU A 30 -13.48 -4.23 5.71
CA LEU A 30 -13.67 -5.12 6.87
C LEU A 30 -12.43 -5.22 7.77
N LEU A 31 -11.22 -5.01 7.25
CA LEU A 31 -9.97 -5.17 8.00
C LEU A 31 -9.90 -4.26 9.24
N PRO A 32 -10.09 -2.93 9.15
CA PRO A 32 -10.15 -2.02 10.29
C PRO A 32 -11.25 -2.37 11.30
N MET A 33 -12.34 -2.97 10.85
CA MET A 33 -13.48 -3.36 11.70
C MET A 33 -13.16 -4.58 12.57
N ILE A 34 -12.14 -5.35 12.20
CA ILE A 34 -11.72 -6.57 12.90
C ILE A 34 -10.21 -6.48 13.18
N PRO A 35 -9.74 -5.51 13.98
CA PRO A 35 -8.30 -5.29 14.15
C PRO A 35 -7.60 -6.45 14.88
N GLN A 36 -8.37 -7.34 15.50
CA GLN A 36 -7.92 -8.49 16.28
C GLN A 36 -8.07 -9.80 15.52
N VAL A 37 -7.45 -9.89 14.34
CA VAL A 37 -7.46 -11.13 13.56
C VAL A 37 -6.43 -12.11 14.12
N GLY A 38 -6.87 -13.34 14.40
CA GLY A 38 -5.96 -14.41 14.79
C GLY A 38 -4.98 -14.74 13.67
N LYS A 39 -3.76 -15.15 14.04
CA LYS A 39 -2.63 -15.38 13.11
C LYS A 39 -3.00 -16.16 11.85
N GLN A 40 -3.79 -17.23 11.97
CA GLN A 40 -4.20 -18.06 10.82
C GLN A 40 -4.98 -17.28 9.76
N HIS A 41 -5.97 -16.49 10.18
CA HIS A 41 -6.77 -15.68 9.26
C HIS A 41 -5.98 -14.52 8.65
N LEU A 42 -5.00 -13.97 9.39
CA LEU A 42 -4.11 -12.95 8.87
C LEU A 42 -3.32 -13.45 7.65
N TYR A 43 -2.77 -14.67 7.72
CA TYR A 43 -2.08 -15.27 6.57
C TYR A 43 -3.02 -15.51 5.38
N GLU A 44 -4.31 -15.77 5.60
CA GLU A 44 -5.26 -15.86 4.48
C GLU A 44 -5.40 -14.54 3.72
N PHE A 45 -5.35 -13.39 4.41
CA PHE A 45 -5.37 -12.09 3.75
C PHE A 45 -4.10 -11.85 2.93
N PHE A 46 -2.94 -12.27 3.46
CA PHE A 46 -1.67 -12.17 2.75
C PHE A 46 -1.66 -13.04 1.50
N ASP A 47 -2.15 -14.28 1.59
CA ASP A 47 -2.26 -15.17 0.43
C ASP A 47 -3.18 -14.59 -0.66
N ILE A 48 -4.27 -13.93 -0.26
CA ILE A 48 -5.14 -13.21 -1.20
C ILE A 48 -4.38 -12.07 -1.87
N PHE A 49 -3.64 -11.26 -1.12
CA PHE A 49 -2.79 -10.21 -1.70
C PHE A 49 -1.82 -10.79 -2.75
N GLY A 50 -1.04 -11.82 -2.39
CA GLY A 50 -0.07 -12.43 -3.32
C GLY A 50 -0.75 -13.03 -4.56
N ARG A 51 -1.88 -13.71 -4.39
CA ARG A 51 -2.68 -14.26 -5.49
C ARG A 51 -3.11 -13.16 -6.46
N LEU A 52 -3.67 -12.06 -5.95
CA LEU A 52 -4.25 -11.00 -6.78
C LEU A 52 -3.18 -10.12 -7.42
N ALA A 53 -2.05 -9.88 -6.75
CA ALA A 53 -0.88 -9.26 -7.36
C ALA A 53 -0.39 -10.09 -8.57
N SER A 54 -0.29 -11.42 -8.41
CA SER A 54 0.08 -12.32 -9.51
C SER A 54 -0.98 -12.38 -10.61
N TRP A 55 -2.26 -12.36 -10.25
CA TRP A 55 -3.36 -12.35 -11.21
C TRP A 55 -3.35 -11.08 -12.08
N ASN A 56 -3.08 -9.93 -11.46
CA ASN A 56 -3.00 -8.63 -12.14
C ASN A 56 -1.97 -8.65 -13.27
N LEU A 57 -0.80 -9.25 -13.03
CA LEU A 57 0.27 -9.38 -14.02
C LEU A 57 -0.07 -10.37 -15.15
N ARG A 58 -0.72 -11.49 -14.84
CA ARG A 58 -0.85 -12.63 -15.77
C ARG A 58 -2.04 -12.59 -16.72
N ASN A 59 -3.04 -11.72 -16.50
CA ASN A 59 -4.32 -11.75 -17.24
C ASN A 59 -4.65 -10.52 -18.11
N PRO A 60 -3.70 -9.73 -18.66
CA PRO A 60 -4.05 -8.48 -19.33
C PRO A 60 -4.80 -8.66 -20.66
N GLY A 61 -4.63 -9.79 -21.36
CA GLY A 61 -5.11 -9.95 -22.74
C GLY A 61 -6.62 -10.20 -22.93
N HIS A 62 -7.37 -10.55 -21.88
CA HIS A 62 -8.79 -10.94 -21.99
C HIS A 62 -9.75 -9.99 -21.28
N VAL A 63 -9.21 -8.96 -20.63
CA VAL A 63 -9.95 -8.10 -19.69
C VAL A 63 -9.80 -6.64 -20.14
N PRO A 64 -10.90 -5.86 -20.19
CA PRO A 64 -10.81 -4.43 -20.44
C PRO A 64 -9.82 -3.73 -19.50
N GLU A 65 -8.96 -2.87 -20.07
CA GLU A 65 -7.87 -2.18 -19.36
C GLU A 65 -8.34 -1.43 -18.11
N VAL A 66 -9.52 -0.79 -18.17
CA VAL A 66 -10.12 -0.08 -17.04
C VAL A 66 -10.28 -0.97 -15.80
N TYR A 67 -10.65 -2.24 -15.97
CA TYR A 67 -10.78 -3.17 -14.85
C TYR A 67 -9.43 -3.60 -14.29
N LEU A 68 -8.39 -3.70 -15.13
CA LEU A 68 -7.03 -3.97 -14.66
C LEU A 68 -6.48 -2.82 -13.81
N ILE A 69 -6.77 -1.58 -14.21
CA ILE A 69 -6.45 -0.36 -13.44
C ILE A 69 -7.16 -0.39 -12.09
N HIS A 70 -8.47 -0.67 -12.06
CA HIS A 70 -9.22 -0.76 -10.81
C HIS A 70 -8.76 -1.92 -9.91
N LEU A 71 -8.43 -3.06 -10.50
CA LEU A 71 -7.87 -4.17 -9.74
C LEU A 71 -6.52 -3.80 -9.13
N HIS A 72 -5.61 -3.22 -9.93
CA HIS A 72 -4.32 -2.75 -9.43
C HIS A 72 -4.50 -1.77 -8.28
N ALA A 73 -5.42 -0.80 -8.45
CA ALA A 73 -5.75 0.17 -7.42
C ALA A 73 -6.27 -0.47 -6.13
N SER A 74 -7.14 -1.48 -6.24
CA SER A 74 -7.66 -2.22 -5.09
C SER A 74 -6.57 -3.07 -4.41
N VAL A 75 -5.68 -3.71 -5.16
CA VAL A 75 -4.55 -4.50 -4.61
C VAL A 75 -3.55 -3.58 -3.90
N TYR A 76 -3.29 -2.40 -4.46
CA TYR A 76 -2.44 -1.40 -3.81
C TYR A 76 -3.06 -0.85 -2.52
N SER A 77 -4.37 -0.62 -2.52
CA SER A 77 -5.09 -0.22 -1.30
C SER A 77 -5.05 -1.31 -0.24
N LEU A 78 -5.17 -2.58 -0.63
CA LEU A 78 -5.00 -3.73 0.26
C LEU A 78 -3.57 -3.81 0.81
N PHE A 79 -2.55 -3.57 -0.02
CA PHE A 79 -1.15 -3.49 0.41
C PHE A 79 -0.98 -2.47 1.53
N HIS A 80 -1.48 -1.25 1.36
CA HIS A 80 -1.39 -0.20 2.38
C HIS A 80 -2.12 -0.55 3.67
N ARG A 81 -3.32 -1.14 3.57
CA ARG A 81 -4.07 -1.58 4.75
C ARG A 81 -3.32 -2.67 5.50
N LEU A 82 -2.79 -3.67 4.80
CA LEU A 82 -2.00 -4.75 5.41
C LEU A 82 -0.67 -4.26 5.97
N TYR A 83 0.02 -3.34 5.29
CA TYR A 83 1.30 -2.79 5.73
C TYR A 83 1.15 -1.83 6.91
N GLY A 84 0.11 -0.99 6.93
CA GLY A 84 -0.19 -0.09 8.04
C GLY A 84 -0.69 -0.84 9.27
N MET A 85 -1.57 -1.83 9.08
CA MET A 85 -2.08 -2.61 10.21
C MET A 85 -1.09 -3.67 10.68
N TYR A 86 -0.36 -4.34 9.79
CA TYR A 86 0.44 -5.52 10.11
C TYR A 86 1.87 -5.50 9.51
N PRO A 87 2.66 -4.42 9.70
CA PRO A 87 3.96 -4.25 9.04
C PRO A 87 4.94 -5.41 9.27
N CYS A 88 5.10 -5.89 10.50
CA CYS A 88 6.05 -6.94 10.87
C CYS A 88 5.65 -8.31 10.28
N ASN A 89 4.37 -8.70 10.40
CA ASN A 89 3.92 -9.97 9.83
C ASN A 89 3.89 -9.90 8.30
N PHE A 90 3.46 -8.77 7.72
CA PHE A 90 3.35 -8.62 6.28
C PHE A 90 4.71 -8.59 5.58
N VAL A 91 5.69 -7.82 6.07
CA VAL A 91 7.05 -7.83 5.51
C VAL A 91 7.68 -9.23 5.60
N SER A 92 7.42 -9.97 6.68
CA SER A 92 7.87 -11.36 6.76
C SER A 92 7.19 -12.26 5.75
N TYR A 93 5.90 -12.06 5.46
CA TYR A 93 5.21 -12.77 4.41
C TYR A 93 5.82 -12.42 3.05
N LEU A 94 6.01 -11.13 2.73
CA LEU A 94 6.59 -10.68 1.46
C LEU A 94 7.95 -11.34 1.22
N ARG A 95 8.84 -11.32 2.22
CA ARG A 95 10.16 -11.96 2.14
C ARG A 95 10.05 -13.46 1.85
N SER A 96 9.17 -14.17 2.55
CA SER A 96 8.99 -15.61 2.36
C SER A 96 8.41 -15.92 0.98
N HIS A 97 7.34 -15.23 0.60
CA HIS A 97 6.56 -15.52 -0.60
C HIS A 97 7.32 -15.17 -1.88
N TYR A 98 7.97 -14.00 -1.92
CA TYR A 98 8.66 -13.49 -3.11
C TYR A 98 10.12 -13.95 -3.23
N SER A 99 10.65 -14.66 -2.24
CA SER A 99 11.91 -15.41 -2.42
C SER A 99 11.76 -16.66 -3.29
N MET A 100 10.52 -17.11 -3.53
CA MET A 100 10.23 -18.24 -4.41
C MET A 100 10.33 -17.81 -5.87
N LYS A 101 11.07 -18.57 -6.68
CA LYS A 101 11.37 -18.24 -8.09
C LYS A 101 10.12 -17.92 -8.93
N GLU A 102 9.03 -18.62 -8.69
CA GLU A 102 7.75 -18.46 -9.40
C GLU A 102 7.01 -17.14 -9.14
N ASN A 103 7.44 -16.39 -8.11
CA ASN A 103 6.82 -15.12 -7.72
C ASN A 103 7.73 -13.91 -7.99
N VAL A 104 8.94 -14.11 -8.53
CA VAL A 104 9.92 -13.03 -8.73
C VAL A 104 9.38 -11.96 -9.68
N ASP A 105 8.75 -12.36 -10.80
CA ASP A 105 8.19 -11.39 -11.75
C ASP A 105 7.08 -10.55 -11.11
N THR A 106 6.19 -11.17 -10.32
CA THR A 106 5.17 -10.46 -9.55
C THR A 106 5.79 -9.48 -8.55
N PHE A 107 6.91 -9.85 -7.94
CA PHE A 107 7.62 -8.95 -7.04
C PHE A 107 8.17 -7.73 -7.79
N GLU A 108 8.94 -7.95 -8.85
CA GLU A 108 9.61 -6.86 -9.58
C GLU A 108 8.61 -5.90 -10.25
N GLU A 109 7.54 -6.42 -10.84
CA GLU A 109 6.61 -5.61 -11.64
C GLU A 109 5.45 -5.01 -10.82
N VAL A 110 5.09 -5.62 -9.70
CA VAL A 110 3.92 -5.20 -8.91
C VAL A 110 4.33 -4.74 -7.51
N VAL A 111 4.95 -5.61 -6.72
CA VAL A 111 5.14 -5.33 -5.28
C VAL A 111 6.28 -4.37 -4.99
N LYS A 112 7.37 -4.45 -5.75
CA LYS A 112 8.53 -3.57 -5.60
C LYS A 112 8.16 -2.09 -5.88
N PRO A 113 7.45 -1.76 -6.98
CA PRO A 113 6.91 -0.41 -7.16
C PRO A 113 6.04 0.05 -5.99
N MET A 114 5.25 -0.83 -5.37
CA MET A 114 4.46 -0.48 -4.19
C MET A 114 5.34 -0.13 -2.97
N LEU A 115 6.41 -0.91 -2.75
CA LEU A 115 7.38 -0.69 -1.68
C LEU A 115 8.19 0.60 -1.84
N GLU A 116 8.46 1.01 -3.08
CA GLU A 116 9.15 2.28 -3.39
C GLU A 116 8.31 3.52 -3.00
N HIS A 117 6.99 3.36 -2.86
CA HIS A 117 6.05 4.44 -2.55
C HIS A 117 5.49 4.39 -1.11
N VAL A 118 6.19 3.70 -0.20
CA VAL A 118 5.84 3.70 1.23
C VAL A 118 7.01 4.05 2.14
N ARG A 119 6.69 4.69 3.24
CA ARG A 119 7.60 4.97 4.34
C ARG A 119 7.90 3.69 5.10
N ILE A 120 9.12 3.59 5.64
CA ILE A 120 9.44 2.52 6.60
C ILE A 120 8.54 2.69 7.82
N HIS A 121 7.68 1.71 8.08
CA HIS A 121 6.81 1.72 9.25
C HIS A 121 7.67 1.67 10.55
N PRO A 122 7.47 2.57 11.53
CA PRO A 122 8.28 2.63 12.74
C PRO A 122 8.35 1.31 13.53
N GLU A 123 7.23 0.59 13.62
CA GLU A 123 7.16 -0.73 14.27
C GLU A 123 8.05 -1.81 13.62
N LEU A 124 8.58 -1.62 12.41
CA LEU A 124 9.60 -2.53 11.89
C LEU A 124 10.93 -2.45 12.67
N VAL A 125 11.17 -1.35 13.39
CA VAL A 125 12.35 -1.13 14.22
C VAL A 125 12.15 -1.66 15.64
N THR A 126 11.01 -1.33 16.25
CA THR A 126 10.75 -1.57 17.69
C THR A 126 9.71 -2.65 17.95
N GLY A 127 8.88 -2.98 16.97
CA GLY A 127 7.78 -3.91 17.09
C GLY A 127 8.19 -5.36 16.89
N THR A 128 7.25 -6.27 17.17
CA THR A 128 7.40 -7.70 16.93
C THR A 128 6.12 -8.28 16.35
N LYS A 129 6.23 -9.41 15.65
CA LYS A 129 5.07 -10.10 15.05
C LYS A 129 4.01 -10.49 16.07
N ASP A 130 4.41 -10.84 17.29
CA ASP A 130 3.47 -11.26 18.33
C ASP A 130 2.80 -10.05 18.97
N HIS A 131 3.54 -8.96 19.22
CA HIS A 131 2.96 -7.72 19.75
C HIS A 131 2.03 -7.03 18.76
N GLU A 132 2.30 -7.14 17.46
CA GLU A 132 1.44 -6.59 16.41
C GLU A 132 0.00 -7.16 16.46
N LEU A 133 -0.14 -8.39 16.94
CA LEU A 133 -1.42 -9.10 17.10
C LEU A 133 -2.02 -8.93 18.49
N ASP A 134 -1.41 -8.13 19.37
CA ASP A 134 -1.92 -7.87 20.70
C ASP A 134 -3.27 -7.11 20.61
N PRO A 135 -4.36 -7.65 21.20
CA PRO A 135 -5.68 -7.03 21.20
C PRO A 135 -5.70 -5.59 21.74
N SER A 136 -4.76 -5.23 22.61
CA SER A 136 -4.67 -3.92 23.23
C SER A 136 -4.17 -2.82 22.28
N ARG A 137 -3.46 -3.18 21.20
CA ARG A 137 -2.83 -2.24 20.26
C ARG A 137 -3.84 -1.27 19.66
N TRP A 138 -4.96 -1.81 19.16
CA TRP A 138 -6.02 -1.03 18.53
C TRP A 138 -7.19 -0.72 19.46
N LYS A 139 -7.12 -1.13 20.74
CA LYS A 139 -8.26 -1.05 21.68
C LYS A 139 -8.76 0.37 21.94
N LYS A 140 -7.89 1.37 21.78
CA LYS A 140 -8.21 2.79 22.02
C LYS A 140 -8.54 3.57 20.74
N PHE A 141 -8.44 2.91 19.58
CA PHE A 141 -8.63 3.53 18.28
C PHE A 141 -10.06 3.26 17.81
N GLU A 142 -10.71 4.29 17.28
CA GLU A 142 -11.89 4.09 16.46
C GLU A 142 -11.46 3.59 15.08
N ILE A 143 -12.39 2.99 14.34
CA ILE A 143 -12.13 2.43 13.00
C ILE A 143 -11.47 3.47 12.07
N HIS A 144 -11.95 4.71 12.10
CA HIS A 144 -11.41 5.79 11.27
C HIS A 144 -9.98 6.18 11.66
N ASP A 145 -9.62 6.09 12.95
CA ASP A 145 -8.25 6.35 13.41
C ASP A 145 -7.30 5.30 12.82
N ILE A 146 -7.71 4.02 12.82
CA ILE A 146 -6.93 2.93 12.19
C ILE A 146 -6.73 3.22 10.70
N VAL A 147 -7.79 3.68 10.02
CA VAL A 147 -7.73 4.02 8.60
C VAL A 147 -6.72 5.14 8.34
N ILE A 148 -6.76 6.19 9.15
CA ILE A 148 -5.82 7.31 9.09
C ILE A 148 -4.38 6.86 9.37
N GLU A 149 -4.15 6.01 10.37
CA GLU A 149 -2.81 5.49 10.66
C GLU A 149 -2.23 4.70 9.47
N CYS A 150 -3.05 3.91 8.78
CA CYS A 150 -2.59 3.22 7.57
C CYS A 150 -2.22 4.19 6.46
N ALA A 151 -3.01 5.25 6.24
CA ALA A 151 -2.75 6.21 5.18
C ALA A 151 -1.41 6.95 5.36
N LYS A 152 -0.96 7.16 6.60
CA LYS A 152 0.32 7.83 6.92
C LYS A 152 1.56 7.12 6.37
N VAL A 153 1.48 5.85 6.00
CA VAL A 153 2.62 5.12 5.43
C VAL A 153 2.84 5.44 3.95
N SER A 154 1.86 6.07 3.28
CA SER A 154 1.97 6.45 1.88
C SER A 154 2.95 7.61 1.67
N LEU A 155 3.68 7.57 0.56
CA LEU A 155 4.43 8.70 0.05
C LEU A 155 3.61 9.41 -1.04
N ASP A 156 3.47 10.73 -0.94
CA ASP A 156 2.97 11.53 -2.07
C ASP A 156 4.02 11.50 -3.20
N PRO A 157 3.65 11.43 -4.49
CA PRO A 157 4.59 11.55 -5.61
C PRO A 157 5.56 12.74 -5.52
N LYS A 158 5.14 13.87 -4.94
CA LYS A 158 6.01 15.02 -4.66
C LYS A 158 7.06 14.67 -3.61
N GLU A 159 6.69 13.96 -2.55
CA GLU A 159 7.63 13.51 -1.52
C GLU A 159 8.56 12.41 -2.02
N ALA A 160 8.08 11.54 -2.91
CA ALA A 160 8.86 10.45 -3.49
C ALA A 160 9.93 10.93 -4.50
N SER A 161 9.71 12.09 -5.14
CA SER A 161 10.62 12.67 -6.14
C SER A 161 11.54 13.76 -5.61
N CYS A 162 11.30 14.26 -4.39
CA CYS A 162 12.16 15.26 -3.75
C CYS A 162 13.43 14.61 -3.18
N GLU A 163 14.57 14.75 -3.86
CA GLU A 163 15.89 14.52 -3.25
C GLU A 163 16.30 15.63 -2.24
N GLU A 164 15.50 16.69 -2.11
CA GLU A 164 15.88 17.99 -1.52
C GLU A 164 15.85 18.10 0.02
N GLY A 165 15.95 16.99 0.77
CA GLY A 165 15.67 16.96 2.22
C GLY A 165 16.88 16.98 3.16
N TYR A 166 18.09 16.67 2.69
CA TYR A 166 19.28 16.58 3.55
C TYR A 166 20.10 17.88 3.63
N ALA A 167 19.64 18.96 2.99
CA ALA A 167 20.27 20.27 3.03
C ALA A 167 19.47 21.27 3.89
N SER A 168 19.13 20.91 5.12
CA SER A 168 18.83 21.91 6.15
C SER A 168 19.66 21.62 7.40
N MET A 169 20.90 22.13 7.35
CA MET A 169 21.71 22.31 8.56
C MET A 169 20.95 23.19 9.57
N PRO A 170 21.01 22.92 10.88
CA PRO A 170 20.39 23.78 11.88
C PRO A 170 20.93 25.22 11.79
N GLU A 171 20.03 26.21 11.85
CA GLU A 171 20.21 27.64 11.55
C GLU A 171 21.24 28.42 12.40
N HIS A 172 22.15 27.78 13.13
CA HIS A 172 23.04 28.47 14.07
C HIS A 172 24.43 28.86 13.56
N PHE A 173 24.74 28.72 12.26
CA PHE A 173 26.13 28.94 11.79
C PHE A 173 26.37 29.80 10.55
N CYS A 174 25.37 30.47 9.95
CA CYS A 174 25.63 31.30 8.77
C CYS A 174 25.01 32.70 8.83
N ALA A 175 25.33 33.44 9.90
CA ALA A 175 25.24 34.89 9.87
C ALA A 175 26.48 35.46 9.16
N HIS A 176 26.50 35.43 7.83
CA HIS A 176 27.22 36.35 6.91
C HIS A 176 27.47 35.67 5.56
N LEU A 177 26.61 35.90 4.56
CA LEU A 177 27.02 36.55 3.31
C LEU A 177 25.80 36.86 2.42
N GLN A 178 25.83 38.06 1.85
CA GLN A 178 24.78 38.73 1.10
C GLN A 178 24.56 38.20 -0.33
N GLN A 179 23.29 38.19 -0.73
CA GLN A 179 22.70 38.69 -1.99
C GLN A 179 23.31 38.32 -3.36
N ARG A 180 22.51 37.64 -4.21
CA ARG A 180 22.20 38.06 -5.61
C ARG A 180 21.07 37.23 -6.27
N PRO A 181 20.17 37.82 -7.08
CA PRO A 181 19.20 37.08 -7.90
C PRO A 181 19.52 37.14 -9.42
N ALA A 182 19.15 36.08 -10.15
CA ALA A 182 18.88 35.96 -11.61
C ALA A 182 18.96 34.46 -11.99
N ASP A 183 18.27 33.87 -12.97
CA ASP A 183 17.04 34.11 -13.73
C ASP A 183 16.79 32.80 -14.56
N CYS A 184 15.59 32.67 -15.11
CA CYS A 184 14.98 31.61 -15.93
C CYS A 184 15.85 30.74 -16.87
N THR A 185 15.49 29.45 -17.05
CA THR A 185 15.16 28.84 -18.37
C THR A 185 14.42 27.49 -18.24
N ALA A 186 13.62 27.19 -19.26
CA ALA A 186 12.56 26.19 -19.41
C ALA A 186 12.91 24.69 -19.24
N SER A 187 11.88 23.89 -18.92
CA SER A 187 11.83 22.43 -19.16
C SER A 187 10.46 22.04 -19.77
N PRO A 188 10.42 21.12 -20.76
CA PRO A 188 9.19 20.75 -21.47
C PRO A 188 8.40 19.70 -20.69
N PHE A 189 7.25 20.07 -20.12
CA PHE A 189 6.31 19.11 -19.54
C PHE A 189 5.33 18.62 -20.61
N GLY A 190 5.62 17.43 -21.14
CA GLY A 190 4.62 16.51 -21.69
C GLY A 190 4.54 15.29 -20.77
N ASP A 191 3.32 14.81 -20.53
CA ASP A 191 2.99 13.49 -19.93
C ASP A 191 2.98 13.32 -18.39
N PHE A 192 2.55 14.34 -17.64
CA PHE A 192 2.29 14.17 -16.19
C PHE A 192 0.81 13.94 -15.81
N HIS A 193 -0.14 14.03 -16.75
CA HIS A 193 -1.57 14.09 -16.38
C HIS A 193 -2.20 12.74 -15.98
N SER A 194 -1.59 11.61 -16.35
CA SER A 194 -2.13 10.26 -16.07
C SER A 194 -1.81 9.77 -14.65
N SER A 195 -0.59 10.05 -14.16
CA SER A 195 -0.13 9.61 -12.84
C SER A 195 -0.92 10.27 -11.70
N TYR A 196 -1.17 11.59 -11.79
CA TYR A 196 -1.93 12.32 -10.77
C TYR A 196 -3.37 11.83 -10.61
N GLY A 197 -4.04 11.45 -11.71
CA GLY A 197 -5.40 10.91 -11.66
C GLY A 197 -5.47 9.57 -10.91
N ASN A 198 -4.50 8.69 -11.16
CA ASN A 198 -4.42 7.39 -10.48
C ASN A 198 -4.07 7.54 -9.00
N THR A 199 -3.14 8.44 -8.66
CA THR A 199 -2.79 8.72 -7.26
C THR A 199 -3.96 9.34 -6.49
N LEU A 200 -4.73 10.25 -7.08
CA LEU A 200 -5.87 10.87 -6.43
C LEU A 200 -6.98 9.84 -6.14
N ILE A 201 -7.29 8.98 -7.12
CA ILE A 201 -8.26 7.87 -6.97
C ILE A 201 -7.79 6.89 -5.88
N LEU A 202 -6.49 6.62 -5.79
CA LEU A 202 -5.89 5.77 -4.76
C LEU A 202 -5.99 6.38 -3.36
N TYR A 203 -5.65 7.66 -3.21
CA TYR A 203 -5.81 8.37 -1.94
C TYR A 203 -7.28 8.46 -1.53
N GLU A 204 -8.19 8.72 -2.48
CA GLU A 204 -9.62 8.70 -2.22
C GLU A 204 -10.10 7.31 -1.79
N LEU A 205 -9.67 6.23 -2.46
CA LEU A 205 -9.98 4.86 -2.05
C LEU A 205 -9.42 4.52 -0.67
N LEU A 206 -8.19 4.94 -0.35
CA LEU A 206 -7.55 4.71 0.96
C LEU A 206 -8.26 5.42 2.11
N ILE A 207 -8.83 6.60 1.86
CA ILE A 207 -9.55 7.43 2.85
C ILE A 207 -11.03 7.05 2.93
N GLN A 208 -11.66 6.67 1.80
CA GLN A 208 -13.09 6.38 1.72
C GLN A 208 -13.47 4.93 2.10
N THR A 209 -12.51 4.00 2.20
CA THR A 209 -12.74 2.58 2.55
C THR A 209 -12.25 2.18 3.93
#